data_AF-A0A4Z1HNC4-F1
#
_entry.id   AF-A0A4Z1HNC4-F1
#
_cell.length_a   1.000
_cell.length_b   1.000
_cell.length_c   1.000
_cell.angle_alpha   90.00
_cell.angle_beta   90.00
_cell.angle_gamma   90.00
#
_symmetry.space_group_name_H-M   'P 1'
#
loop_
_entity.id
_entity.type
_entity.pdbx_description
1 polymer ?
#
loop_
_entity_poly.entity_id
_entity_poly.type
_entity_poly.pdbx_seq_one_letter_code
_entity_poly.pdbx_strand_id
1 'polypeptide(L)'
;MADKILLTYVILDILFVGSGALLLGFALTTKSGTSQAPTIASVATDLLLMGTPLNAAIGNAILIFFSFLLSIPAMLLSTTRGWLKVHGFMVVVCGLFTLIIGLDIWFGTLESKESLLDTWNAQSTTTQSLLQEQLSCCGYFNSTSAPAFVIDSTCPNAIIAATMPGCSAAFVKLDGLFLDVIFTAAFGIVGLDVALIFGIAMLNKDRKERERYRFIDEKNGTGSF
;
A
#
# COMPACT_ATOMS: atom_id res chain seq x y z
N MET A 1 3.44 6.34 -38.21
CA MET A 1 2.52 5.50 -37.42
C MET A 1 2.64 5.92 -35.97
N ALA A 2 1.53 6.23 -35.28
CA ALA A 2 1.59 6.48 -33.84
C ALA A 2 2.24 5.27 -33.16
N ASP A 3 3.26 5.51 -32.35
CA ASP A 3 4.05 4.44 -31.75
C ASP A 3 3.22 3.72 -30.68
N LYS A 4 2.55 2.64 -31.07
CA LYS A 4 1.67 1.87 -30.17
C LYS A 4 2.40 1.45 -28.90
N ILE A 5 3.70 1.13 -29.03
CA ILE A 5 4.58 0.74 -27.92
C ILE A 5 4.81 1.93 -26.97
N LEU A 6 5.07 3.13 -27.51
CA LEU A 6 5.21 4.34 -26.70
C LEU A 6 3.90 4.66 -25.98
N LEU A 7 2.76 4.53 -26.67
CA LEU A 7 1.45 4.76 -26.06
C LEU A 7 1.18 3.81 -24.88
N THR A 8 1.45 2.51 -25.06
CA THR A 8 1.31 1.52 -23.98
C THR A 8 2.22 1.85 -22.80
N TYR A 9 3.48 2.24 -23.06
CA TYR A 9 4.40 2.68 -22.02
C TYR A 9 3.86 3.92 -21.26
N VAL A 10 3.37 4.94 -21.97
CA VAL A 10 2.81 6.16 -21.36
C VAL A 10 1.61 5.83 -20.49
N ILE A 11 0.72 4.94 -20.93
CA ILE A 11 -0.44 4.51 -20.13
C ILE A 11 0.03 3.81 -18.85
N LEU A 12 0.99 2.90 -18.94
CA LEU A 12 1.53 2.21 -17.76
C LEU A 12 2.24 3.17 -16.79
N ASP A 13 2.97 4.16 -17.32
CA ASP A 13 3.67 5.17 -16.52
C ASP A 13 2.69 6.12 -15.80
N ILE A 14 1.57 6.47 -16.45
CA ILE A 14 0.47 7.22 -15.81
C ILE A 14 -0.19 6.40 -14.69
N LEU A 15 -0.43 5.11 -14.94
CA LEU A 15 -0.97 4.23 -13.89
C LEU A 15 0.01 4.11 -12.72
N PHE A 16 1.32 4.06 -12.99
CA PHE A 16 2.37 3.97 -11.98
C PHE A 16 2.45 5.23 -11.10
N VAL A 17 2.40 6.43 -11.67
CA VAL A 17 2.30 7.63 -10.84
C VAL A 17 0.95 7.71 -10.11
N GLY A 18 -0.12 7.19 -10.72
CA GLY A 18 -1.44 7.05 -10.11
C GLY A 18 -1.43 6.15 -8.87
N SER A 19 -0.71 5.02 -8.90
CA SER A 19 -0.54 4.16 -7.74
C SER A 19 0.26 4.84 -6.62
N GLY A 20 1.31 5.60 -6.98
CA GLY A 20 2.05 6.44 -6.02
C GLY A 20 1.17 7.50 -5.35
N ALA A 21 0.26 8.14 -6.09
CA ALA A 21 -0.69 9.10 -5.54
C ALA A 21 -1.71 8.44 -4.60
N LEU A 22 -2.23 7.26 -4.96
CA LEU A 22 -3.12 6.49 -4.09
C LEU A 22 -2.42 6.06 -2.80
N LEU A 23 -1.19 5.56 -2.91
CA LEU A 23 -0.38 5.13 -1.78
C LEU A 23 -0.05 6.30 -0.83
N LEU A 24 0.31 7.46 -1.38
CA LEU A 24 0.54 8.67 -0.59
C LEU A 24 -0.74 9.17 0.08
N GLY A 25 -1.85 9.22 -0.68
CA GLY A 25 -3.14 9.65 -0.19
C GLY A 25 -3.59 8.81 1.00
N PHE A 26 -3.54 7.48 0.85
CA PHE A 26 -3.83 6.55 1.93
C PHE A 26 -2.94 6.78 3.16
N ALA A 27 -1.62 6.87 2.97
CA ALA A 27 -0.71 7.03 4.10
C ALA A 27 -0.90 8.36 4.85
N LEU A 28 -1.22 9.45 4.14
CA LEU A 28 -1.45 10.76 4.74
C LEU A 28 -2.82 10.86 5.43
N THR A 29 -3.88 10.32 4.82
CA THR A 29 -5.23 10.33 5.43
C THR A 29 -5.27 9.47 6.68
N THR A 30 -4.60 8.32 6.66
CA THR A 30 -4.46 7.47 7.84
C THR A 30 -3.63 8.15 8.94
N LYS A 31 -2.50 8.78 8.60
CA LYS A 31 -1.65 9.46 9.57
C LYS A 31 -2.34 10.67 10.21
N SER A 32 -3.15 11.40 9.43
CA SER A 32 -3.93 12.52 9.96
C SER A 32 -5.12 12.07 10.81
N GLY A 33 -5.79 10.97 10.42
CA GLY A 33 -6.89 10.36 11.20
C GLY A 33 -6.43 9.83 12.56
N THR A 34 -5.34 9.05 12.58
CA THR A 34 -4.75 8.51 13.82
C THR A 34 -4.17 9.57 14.76
N SER A 35 -3.99 10.81 14.29
CA SER A 35 -3.55 11.95 15.13
C SER A 35 -4.71 12.61 15.90
N GLN A 36 -5.96 12.27 15.58
CA GLN A 36 -7.15 12.80 16.26
C GLN A 36 -7.55 11.92 17.43
N ALA A 37 -8.33 12.46 18.36
CA ALA A 37 -8.87 11.66 19.47
C ALA A 37 -9.77 10.54 18.90
N PRO A 38 -9.59 9.27 19.31
CA PRO A 38 -10.33 8.15 18.76
C PRO A 38 -11.83 8.31 19.04
N THR A 39 -12.65 8.02 18.02
CA THR A 39 -14.11 8.01 18.13
C THR A 39 -14.63 6.58 18.08
N ILE A 40 -15.87 6.35 18.53
CA ILE A 40 -16.50 5.01 18.47
C ILE A 40 -16.47 4.45 17.04
N ALA A 41 -16.55 5.28 16.00
CA ALA A 41 -16.54 4.81 14.62
C ALA A 41 -15.13 4.51 14.06
N SER A 42 -14.08 5.14 14.61
CA SER A 42 -12.72 5.07 14.04
C SER A 42 -11.72 4.28 14.87
N VAL A 43 -12.02 4.00 16.14
CA VAL A 43 -11.01 3.48 17.09
C VAL A 43 -10.42 2.14 16.66
N ALA A 44 -11.22 1.21 16.14
CA ALA A 44 -10.73 -0.09 15.73
C ALA A 44 -9.89 -0.01 14.44
N THR A 45 -10.29 0.83 13.48
CA THR A 45 -9.49 1.05 12.27
C THR A 45 -8.20 1.80 12.57
N ASP A 46 -8.24 2.81 13.44
CA ASP A 46 -7.05 3.57 13.83
C ASP A 46 -6.04 2.69 14.56
N LEU A 47 -6.51 1.79 15.44
CA LEU A 47 -5.66 0.84 16.15
C LEU A 47 -4.94 -0.13 15.19
N LEU A 48 -5.66 -0.67 14.20
CA LEU A 48 -5.08 -1.52 13.17
C LEU A 48 -4.06 -0.77 12.30
N LEU A 49 -4.37 0.48 11.97
CA LEU A 49 -3.52 1.32 11.12
C LEU A 49 -2.26 1.82 11.84
N MET A 50 -2.27 1.95 13.17
CA MET A 50 -1.08 2.33 13.95
C MET A 50 0.07 1.33 13.82
N GLY A 51 -0.23 0.04 13.60
CA GLY A 51 0.80 -0.99 13.37
C GLY A 51 1.40 -0.97 11.97
N THR A 52 0.83 -0.22 11.03
CA THR A 52 1.30 -0.23 9.63
C THR A 52 2.49 0.72 9.42
N PRO A 53 3.46 0.37 8.54
CA PRO A 53 4.65 1.18 8.29
C PRO A 53 4.36 2.41 7.40
N LEU A 54 3.49 3.32 7.88
CA LEU A 54 3.00 4.51 7.16
C LEU A 54 4.11 5.44 6.67
N ASN A 55 5.16 5.63 7.47
CA ASN A 55 6.30 6.45 7.08
C ASN A 55 7.08 5.82 5.92
N ALA A 56 7.19 4.49 5.88
CA ALA A 56 7.81 3.78 4.77
C ALA A 56 6.96 3.92 3.50
N ALA A 57 5.64 3.80 3.63
CA ALA A 57 4.71 4.04 2.52
C ALA A 57 4.88 5.47 1.93
N ILE A 58 4.91 6.51 2.77
CA ILE A 58 5.16 7.89 2.32
C ILE A 58 6.50 7.99 1.58
N GLY A 59 7.56 7.38 2.13
CA GLY A 59 8.88 7.34 1.49
C GLY A 59 8.84 6.70 0.10
N ASN A 60 8.15 5.57 -0.04
CA ASN A 60 8.01 4.87 -1.30
C ASN A 60 7.21 5.68 -2.34
N ALA A 61 6.13 6.34 -1.93
CA ALA A 61 5.37 7.22 -2.82
C ALA A 61 6.25 8.35 -3.39
N ILE A 62 7.10 8.97 -2.56
CA ILE A 62 8.05 9.99 -3.02
C ILE A 62 9.02 9.42 -4.06
N LEU A 63 9.50 8.19 -3.87
CA LEU A 63 10.35 7.51 -4.85
C LEU A 63 9.61 7.25 -6.17
N ILE A 64 8.33 6.88 -6.13
CA ILE A 64 7.48 6.71 -7.32
C ILE A 64 7.36 8.02 -8.09
N PHE A 65 7.06 9.13 -7.41
CA PHE A 65 6.99 10.45 -8.06
C PHE A 65 8.34 10.87 -8.66
N PHE A 66 9.45 10.63 -7.96
CA PHE A 66 10.78 10.91 -8.50
C PHE A 66 11.10 10.02 -9.71
N SER A 67 10.75 8.73 -9.66
CA SER A 67 10.88 7.80 -10.78
C SER A 67 10.08 8.26 -12.00
N PHE A 68 8.87 8.78 -11.80
CA PHE A 68 8.05 9.39 -12.85
C PHE A 68 8.70 10.66 -13.43
N LEU A 69 9.34 11.51 -12.62
CA LEU A 69 10.09 12.65 -13.18
C LEU A 69 11.25 12.21 -14.09
N LEU A 70 11.87 11.05 -13.82
CA LEU A 70 12.88 10.44 -14.69
C LEU A 70 12.29 9.85 -15.98
N SER A 71 10.99 9.55 -16.03
CA SER A 71 10.31 9.06 -17.23
C SER A 71 10.13 10.16 -18.28
N ILE A 72 9.96 11.42 -17.86
CA ILE A 72 9.78 12.58 -18.75
C ILE A 72 10.92 12.72 -19.79
N PRO A 73 12.21 12.83 -19.40
CA PRO A 73 13.29 12.86 -20.38
C PRO A 73 13.39 11.55 -21.17
N ALA A 74 13.02 10.40 -20.59
CA ALA A 74 12.97 9.14 -21.33
C ALA A 74 11.91 9.17 -22.45
N MET A 75 10.79 9.88 -22.27
CA MET A 75 9.75 10.07 -23.28
C MET A 75 10.16 11.10 -24.35
N LEU A 76 10.68 12.26 -23.92
CA LEU A 76 11.01 13.37 -24.82
C LEU A 76 12.28 13.12 -25.64
N LEU A 77 13.30 12.49 -25.05
CA LEU A 77 14.59 12.22 -25.69
C LEU A 77 14.61 10.79 -26.25
N SER A 78 13.86 10.57 -27.32
CA SER A 78 13.71 9.26 -27.99
C SER A 78 15.03 8.62 -28.43
N THR A 79 16.06 9.44 -28.66
CA THR A 79 17.41 9.01 -29.07
C THR A 79 18.29 8.52 -27.93
N THR A 80 17.94 8.78 -26.66
CA THR A 80 18.79 8.40 -25.52
C THR A 80 18.16 7.25 -24.72
N ARG A 81 18.69 6.02 -24.93
CA ARG A 81 18.27 4.82 -24.19
C ARG A 81 18.70 4.80 -22.72
N GLY A 82 19.61 5.70 -22.32
CA GLY A 82 20.14 5.78 -20.95
C GLY A 82 19.06 6.10 -19.92
N TRP A 83 18.26 7.14 -20.17
CA TRP A 83 17.16 7.55 -19.28
C TRP A 83 16.15 6.44 -19.05
N LEU A 84 15.80 5.70 -20.10
CA LEU A 84 14.86 4.58 -20.01
C LEU A 84 15.39 3.45 -19.11
N LYS A 85 16.70 3.19 -19.11
CA LYS A 85 17.33 2.21 -18.20
C LYS A 85 17.36 2.70 -16.76
N VAL A 86 17.68 3.99 -16.54
CA VAL A 86 17.71 4.58 -15.20
C VAL A 86 16.32 4.57 -14.57
N HIS A 87 15.31 5.00 -15.33
CA HIS A 87 13.91 4.92 -14.91
C HIS A 87 13.50 3.47 -14.63
N GLY A 88 13.84 2.51 -15.50
CA GLY A 88 13.58 1.08 -15.26
C GLY A 88 14.21 0.54 -13.98
N PHE A 89 15.46 0.91 -13.68
CA PHE A 89 16.10 0.53 -12.41
C PHE A 89 15.39 1.17 -11.21
N MET A 90 14.98 2.44 -11.32
CA MET A 90 14.24 3.12 -10.26
C MET A 90 12.87 2.47 -10.00
N VAL A 91 12.15 2.06 -11.05
CA VAL A 91 10.88 1.32 -10.91
C VAL A 91 11.10 -0.01 -10.20
N VAL A 92 12.19 -0.74 -10.49
CA VAL A 92 12.54 -1.97 -9.77
C VAL A 92 12.75 -1.69 -8.28
N VAL A 93 13.47 -0.63 -7.93
CA VAL A 93 13.67 -0.23 -6.52
C VAL A 93 12.34 0.09 -5.85
N CYS A 94 11.46 0.84 -6.52
CA CYS A 94 10.13 1.16 -6.01
C CYS A 94 9.31 -0.12 -5.79
N GLY A 95 9.26 -1.02 -6.78
CA GLY A 95 8.50 -2.27 -6.68
C GLY A 95 9.01 -3.21 -5.58
N LEU A 96 10.33 -3.30 -5.38
CA LEU A 96 10.90 -4.05 -4.27
C LEU A 96 10.53 -3.43 -2.92
N PHE A 97 10.55 -2.11 -2.81
CA PHE A 97 10.18 -1.41 -1.59
C PHE A 97 8.68 -1.60 -1.28
N THR A 98 7.81 -1.46 -2.29
CA THR A 98 6.37 -1.75 -2.18
C THR A 98 6.14 -3.20 -1.74
N LEU A 99 6.89 -4.15 -2.31
CA LEU A 99 6.79 -5.57 -1.98
C LEU A 99 7.16 -5.83 -0.52
N ILE A 100 8.24 -5.21 -0.02
CA ILE A 100 8.65 -5.35 1.39
C ILE A 100 7.55 -4.81 2.32
N ILE A 101 6.98 -3.64 2.03
CA ILE A 101 5.85 -3.11 2.82
C ILE A 101 4.66 -4.08 2.78
N GLY A 102 4.30 -4.59 1.60
CA GLY A 102 3.18 -5.52 1.45
C GLY A 102 3.40 -6.81 2.25
N LEU A 103 4.62 -7.34 2.25
CA LEU A 103 5.00 -8.52 3.03
C LEU A 103 4.98 -8.24 4.54
N ASP A 104 5.47 -7.09 4.98
CA ASP A 104 5.46 -6.69 6.40
C ASP A 104 4.03 -6.62 6.96
N ILE A 105 3.13 -5.95 6.23
CA ILE A 105 1.71 -5.89 6.59
C ILE A 105 1.09 -7.29 6.57
N TRP A 106 1.39 -8.10 5.55
CA TRP A 106 0.86 -9.46 5.43
C TRP A 106 1.33 -10.40 6.54
N PHE A 107 2.59 -10.35 6.95
CA PHE A 107 3.06 -11.10 8.12
C PHE A 107 2.38 -10.62 9.40
N GLY A 108 2.16 -9.31 9.53
CA GLY A 108 1.40 -8.73 10.63
C GLY A 108 -0.02 -9.30 10.77
N THR A 109 -0.71 -9.64 9.67
CA THR A 109 -2.05 -10.28 9.73
C THR A 109 -2.03 -11.72 10.22
N LEU A 110 -0.91 -12.41 10.04
CA LEU A 110 -0.73 -13.78 10.51
C LEU A 110 -0.45 -13.79 12.02
N GLU A 111 0.38 -12.85 12.48
CA GLU A 111 0.81 -12.75 13.88
C GLU A 111 -0.20 -12.04 14.77
N SER A 112 -1.02 -11.13 14.22
CA SER A 112 -2.07 -10.42 14.96
C SER A 112 -2.94 -11.41 15.77
N LYS A 113 -3.35 -12.52 15.16
CA LYS A 113 -4.18 -13.55 15.83
C LYS A 113 -3.60 -14.07 17.15
N GLU A 114 -2.28 -14.05 17.32
CA GLU A 114 -1.61 -14.45 18.57
C GLU A 114 -1.29 -13.27 19.50
N SER A 115 -0.97 -12.07 18.96
CA SER A 115 -0.56 -10.89 19.75
C SER A 115 -1.66 -9.85 20.02
N LEU A 116 -2.88 -10.10 19.56
CA LEU A 116 -4.02 -9.18 19.75
C LEU A 116 -4.33 -8.91 21.23
N LEU A 117 -4.05 -9.86 22.12
CA LEU A 117 -4.17 -9.67 23.57
C LEU A 117 -3.16 -8.63 24.07
N ASP A 118 -1.92 -8.67 23.59
CA ASP A 118 -0.88 -7.74 23.99
C ASP A 118 -1.18 -6.33 23.45
N THR A 119 -1.67 -6.25 22.21
CA THR A 119 -2.15 -4.99 21.63
C THR A 119 -3.31 -4.41 22.43
N TRP A 120 -4.28 -5.24 22.82
CA TRP A 120 -5.39 -4.85 23.69
C TRP A 120 -4.91 -4.34 25.05
N ASN A 121 -3.99 -5.05 25.70
CA ASN A 121 -3.44 -4.70 27.01
C ASN A 121 -2.59 -3.43 26.98
N ALA A 122 -1.95 -3.13 25.85
CA ALA A 122 -1.19 -1.90 25.64
C ALA A 122 -2.08 -0.67 25.45
N GLN A 123 -3.37 -0.84 25.14
CA GLN A 123 -4.30 0.27 24.95
C GLN A 123 -4.78 0.88 26.27
N SER A 124 -5.09 2.18 26.23
CA SER A 124 -5.71 2.88 27.34
C SER A 124 -7.13 2.36 27.63
N THR A 125 -7.59 2.52 28.87
CA THR A 125 -8.96 2.13 29.27
C THR A 125 -10.04 2.85 28.45
N THR A 126 -9.76 4.08 28.00
CA THR A 126 -10.64 4.85 27.11
C THR A 126 -10.72 4.26 25.70
N THR A 127 -9.60 3.79 25.14
CA THR A 127 -9.59 3.12 23.84
C THR A 127 -10.32 1.77 23.94
N GLN A 128 -10.11 1.04 25.04
CA GLN A 128 -10.78 -0.24 25.30
C GLN A 128 -12.31 -0.08 25.42
N SER A 129 -12.81 0.96 26.10
CA SER A 129 -14.27 1.21 26.16
C SER A 129 -14.84 1.58 24.79
N LEU A 130 -14.15 2.43 24.02
CA LEU A 130 -14.60 2.77 22.66
C LEU A 130 -14.64 1.54 21.74
N LEU A 131 -13.69 0.60 21.89
CA LEU A 131 -13.67 -0.66 21.16
C LEU A 131 -14.84 -1.58 21.56
N GLN A 132 -15.18 -1.63 22.86
CA GLN A 132 -16.32 -2.40 23.37
C GLN A 132 -17.64 -1.87 22.80
N GLU A 133 -17.80 -0.55 22.77
CA GLU A 133 -18.96 0.10 22.13
C GLU A 133 -19.00 -0.13 20.62
N GLN A 134 -17.87 0.01 19.92
CA GLN A 134 -17.81 -0.15 18.47
C GLN A 134 -18.09 -1.60 18.02
N LEU A 135 -17.51 -2.57 18.72
CA LEU A 135 -17.59 -3.99 18.36
C LEU A 135 -18.75 -4.72 19.07
N SER A 136 -19.49 -4.01 19.95
CA SER A 136 -20.62 -4.55 20.70
C SER A 136 -20.27 -5.82 21.48
N CYS A 137 -19.17 -5.76 22.25
CA CYS A 137 -18.57 -6.88 22.95
C CYS A 137 -18.07 -6.46 24.34
N CYS A 138 -17.88 -7.41 25.26
CA CYS A 138 -17.43 -7.12 26.64
C CYS A 138 -16.19 -7.92 27.02
N GLY A 139 -15.09 -7.22 27.33
CA GLY A 139 -13.80 -7.83 27.64
C GLY A 139 -13.15 -8.51 26.42
N TYR A 140 -11.90 -8.95 26.56
CA TYR A 140 -11.15 -9.50 25.42
C TYR A 140 -11.56 -10.95 25.09
N PHE A 141 -11.41 -11.89 26.03
CA PHE A 141 -11.87 -13.27 25.86
C PHE A 141 -13.28 -13.48 26.40
N ASN A 142 -13.57 -12.93 27.58
CA ASN A 142 -14.87 -12.95 28.25
C ASN A 142 -14.99 -11.74 29.20
N SER A 143 -16.18 -11.50 29.74
CA SER A 143 -16.40 -10.45 30.76
C SER A 143 -15.72 -10.72 32.12
N THR A 144 -15.25 -11.93 32.37
CA THR A 144 -14.52 -12.30 33.60
C THR A 144 -13.02 -12.52 33.39
N SER A 145 -12.53 -12.53 32.15
CA SER A 145 -11.09 -12.67 31.89
C SER A 145 -10.35 -11.38 32.25
N ALA A 146 -9.17 -11.47 32.85
CA ALA A 146 -8.30 -10.31 33.06
C ALA A 146 -7.61 -9.89 31.75
N PRO A 147 -7.56 -8.59 31.39
CA PRO A 147 -8.16 -7.46 32.10
C PRO A 147 -9.68 -7.44 31.99
N ALA A 148 -10.34 -7.09 33.11
CA ALA A 148 -11.80 -7.02 33.18
C ALA A 148 -12.36 -6.02 32.16
N PHE A 149 -13.62 -6.21 31.75
CA PHE A 149 -14.30 -5.26 30.86
C PHE A 149 -14.38 -3.87 31.50
N VAL A 150 -14.41 -2.83 30.65
CA VAL A 150 -14.55 -1.45 31.11
C VAL A 150 -16.05 -1.16 31.20
N ILE A 151 -16.47 -0.45 32.25
CA ILE A 151 -17.88 -0.09 32.39
C ILE A 151 -18.17 1.03 31.40
N ASP A 152 -19.00 0.73 30.40
CA ASP A 152 -19.39 1.64 29.33
C ASP A 152 -20.90 1.49 29.02
N SER A 153 -21.37 2.10 27.92
CA SER A 153 -22.79 2.03 27.55
C SER A 153 -23.24 0.63 27.09
N THR A 154 -22.32 -0.23 26.68
CA THR A 154 -22.58 -1.58 26.16
C THR A 154 -22.50 -2.64 27.26
N CYS A 155 -21.58 -2.46 28.20
CA CYS A 155 -21.26 -3.33 29.33
C CYS A 155 -21.44 -2.55 30.65
N PRO A 156 -22.66 -2.10 31.01
CA PRO A 156 -22.88 -1.22 32.16
C PRO A 156 -22.71 -1.93 33.51
N ASN A 157 -22.83 -3.27 33.53
CA ASN A 157 -22.64 -4.08 34.72
C ASN A 157 -22.21 -5.51 34.36
N ALA A 158 -21.70 -6.24 35.35
CA ALA A 158 -21.18 -7.60 35.16
C ALA A 158 -22.23 -8.62 34.70
N ILE A 159 -23.51 -8.39 34.99
CA ILE A 159 -24.59 -9.30 34.61
C ILE A 159 -24.85 -9.20 33.10
N ILE A 160 -24.95 -7.98 32.57
CA ILE A 160 -25.11 -7.74 31.13
C ILE A 160 -23.84 -8.16 30.40
N ALA A 161 -22.66 -7.83 30.93
CA ALA A 161 -21.39 -8.23 30.35
C ALA A 161 -21.22 -9.76 30.25
N ALA A 162 -21.78 -10.54 31.18
CA ALA A 162 -21.77 -12.01 31.13
C ALA A 162 -22.60 -12.61 29.98
N THR A 163 -23.54 -11.84 29.43
CA THR A 163 -24.37 -12.27 28.29
C THR A 163 -23.80 -11.88 26.93
N MET A 164 -22.75 -11.05 26.91
CA MET A 164 -22.12 -10.53 25.69
C MET A 164 -20.89 -11.36 25.30
N PRO A 165 -20.59 -11.49 23.99
CA PRO A 165 -19.38 -12.17 23.54
C PRO A 165 -18.12 -11.33 23.85
N GLY A 166 -16.98 -12.00 23.95
CA GLY A 166 -15.68 -11.34 24.02
C GLY A 166 -15.30 -10.66 22.70
N CYS A 167 -14.49 -9.60 22.78
CA CYS A 167 -14.11 -8.77 21.64
C CYS A 167 -13.14 -9.44 20.66
N SER A 168 -12.42 -10.49 21.07
CA SER A 168 -11.39 -11.13 20.24
C SER A 168 -11.91 -11.62 18.87
N ALA A 169 -13.08 -12.25 18.83
CA ALA A 169 -13.65 -12.76 17.58
C ALA A 169 -14.08 -11.63 16.62
N ALA A 170 -14.67 -10.56 17.16
CA ALA A 170 -15.06 -9.38 16.38
C ALA A 170 -13.83 -8.64 15.85
N PHE A 171 -12.78 -8.56 16.67
CA PHE A 171 -11.52 -7.93 16.31
C PHE A 171 -10.81 -8.68 15.17
N VAL A 172 -10.68 -10.01 15.27
CA VAL A 172 -10.09 -10.85 14.20
C VAL A 172 -10.87 -10.72 12.88
N LYS A 173 -12.20 -10.62 12.96
CA LYS A 173 -13.04 -10.43 11.76
C LYS A 173 -12.79 -9.07 11.11
N LEU A 174 -12.68 -8.01 11.91
CA LEU A 174 -12.38 -6.66 11.42
C LEU A 174 -10.98 -6.59 10.82
N ASP A 175 -9.99 -7.15 11.52
CA ASP A 175 -8.59 -7.24 11.09
C ASP A 175 -8.48 -7.91 9.72
N GLY A 176 -9.08 -9.10 9.56
CA GLY A 176 -9.09 -9.82 8.29
C GLY A 176 -9.71 -8.99 7.15
N LEU A 177 -10.91 -8.43 7.34
CA LEU A 177 -11.57 -7.67 6.28
C LEU A 177 -10.80 -6.42 5.84
N PHE A 178 -10.15 -5.74 6.78
CA PHE A 178 -9.49 -4.46 6.52
C PHE A 178 -8.06 -4.65 6.00
N LEU A 179 -7.25 -5.50 6.63
CA LEU A 179 -5.87 -5.73 6.22
C LEU A 179 -5.79 -6.53 4.92
N ASP A 180 -6.76 -7.43 4.64
CA ASP A 180 -6.85 -8.15 3.35
C ASP A 180 -6.92 -7.19 2.17
N VAL A 181 -7.72 -6.13 2.29
CA VAL A 181 -7.85 -5.12 1.24
C VAL A 181 -6.54 -4.35 1.06
N ILE A 182 -5.88 -3.98 2.16
CA ILE A 182 -4.66 -3.16 2.12
C ILE A 182 -3.49 -3.94 1.50
N PHE A 183 -3.20 -5.16 1.97
CA PHE A 183 -2.09 -5.92 1.39
C PHE A 183 -2.39 -6.33 -0.06
N THR A 184 -3.66 -6.64 -0.39
CA THR A 184 -4.04 -6.97 -1.77
C THR A 184 -3.82 -5.77 -2.69
N ALA A 185 -4.17 -4.56 -2.24
CA ALA A 185 -3.87 -3.34 -2.97
C ALA A 185 -2.36 -3.14 -3.14
N ALA A 186 -1.55 -3.37 -2.09
CA ALA A 186 -0.09 -3.26 -2.15
C ALA A 186 0.53 -4.23 -3.17
N PHE A 187 0.13 -5.51 -3.17
CA PHE A 187 0.58 -6.48 -4.17
C PHE A 187 0.06 -6.14 -5.59
N GLY A 188 -1.12 -5.54 -5.70
CA GLY A 188 -1.63 -5.00 -6.95
C GLY A 188 -0.73 -3.91 -7.55
N ILE A 189 -0.22 -3.00 -6.71
CA ILE A 189 0.76 -1.98 -7.11
C ILE A 189 2.06 -2.64 -7.60
N VAL A 190 2.56 -3.67 -6.89
CA VAL A 190 3.75 -4.43 -7.35
C VAL A 190 3.51 -5.07 -8.72
N GLY A 191 2.31 -5.63 -8.95
CA GLY A 191 1.95 -6.17 -10.26
C GLY A 191 1.99 -5.12 -11.37
N LEU A 192 1.55 -3.89 -11.08
CA LEU A 192 1.64 -2.75 -11.99
C LEU A 192 3.10 -2.36 -12.25
N ASP A 193 3.96 -2.33 -11.22
CA ASP A 193 5.39 -2.02 -11.35
C ASP A 193 6.07 -3.02 -12.29
N VAL A 194 5.75 -4.31 -12.15
CA VAL A 194 6.24 -5.38 -13.04
C VAL A 194 5.75 -5.18 -14.48
N ALA A 195 4.49 -4.79 -14.67
CA ALA A 195 3.96 -4.48 -16.00
C ALA A 195 4.68 -3.29 -16.64
N LEU A 196 4.97 -2.23 -15.86
CA LEU A 196 5.74 -1.08 -16.33
C LEU A 196 7.19 -1.48 -16.68
N ILE A 197 7.84 -2.33 -15.89
CA ILE A 197 9.18 -2.86 -16.19
C ILE A 197 9.19 -3.59 -17.55
N PHE A 198 8.17 -4.39 -17.84
CA PHE A 198 8.03 -5.01 -19.17
C PHE A 198 7.81 -3.97 -20.27
N GLY A 199 6.97 -2.96 -20.03
CA GLY A 199 6.78 -1.84 -20.96
C GLY A 199 8.09 -1.10 -21.29
N ILE A 200 8.91 -0.83 -20.26
CA ILE A 200 10.24 -0.22 -20.39
C ILE A 200 11.17 -1.12 -21.21
N ALA A 201 11.20 -2.42 -20.94
CA ALA A 201 12.03 -3.37 -21.67
C ALA A 201 11.64 -3.46 -23.16
N MET A 202 10.34 -3.48 -23.46
CA MET A 202 9.80 -3.48 -24.82
C MET A 202 10.17 -2.18 -25.56
N LEU A 203 9.96 -1.02 -24.94
CA LEU A 203 10.30 0.28 -25.53
C LEU A 203 11.82 0.41 -25.75
N ASN A 204 12.64 -0.12 -24.84
CA ASN A 204 14.10 -0.11 -24.99
C ASN A 204 14.56 -0.98 -26.16
N LYS A 205 13.91 -2.14 -26.34
CA LYS A 205 14.17 -3.02 -27.48
C LYS A 205 13.75 -2.37 -28.81
N ASP A 206 12.56 -1.78 -28.88
CA ASP A 206 12.08 -1.08 -30.08
C ASP A 206 13.04 0.07 -30.48
N ARG A 207 13.45 0.91 -29.53
CA ARG A 207 14.45 1.98 -29.80
C ARG A 207 15.79 1.43 -30.28
N LYS A 208 16.26 0.32 -29.72
CA LYS A 208 17.50 -0.35 -30.15
C LYS A 208 17.39 -0.87 -31.59
N GLU A 209 16.23 -1.42 -31.97
CA GLU A 209 15.99 -1.89 -33.34
C GLU A 209 15.94 -0.73 -34.33
N ARG A 210 15.28 0.39 -33.99
CA ARG A 210 15.26 1.60 -34.82
C ARG A 210 16.63 2.22 -35.04
N GLU A 211 17.44 2.33 -33.99
CA GLU A 211 18.82 2.79 -34.12
C GLU A 211 19.62 1.90 -35.07
N ARG A 212 19.44 0.58 -34.99
CA ARG A 212 20.12 -0.37 -35.89
C ARG A 212 19.67 -0.17 -37.34
N TYR A 213 18.38 0.01 -37.61
CA TYR A 213 17.90 0.26 -38.97
C TYR A 213 18.42 1.59 -39.51
N ARG A 214 18.48 2.64 -38.68
CA ARG A 214 19.10 3.92 -39.07
C ARG A 214 20.56 3.74 -39.51
N PHE A 215 21.35 2.97 -38.76
CA PHE A 215 22.73 2.68 -39.14
C PHE A 215 22.86 1.82 -40.42
N ILE A 216 21.85 1.01 -40.76
CA ILE A 216 21.83 0.24 -42.01
C ILE A 216 21.48 1.17 -43.18
N ASP A 217 20.49 2.05 -43.01
CA ASP A 217 20.09 3.01 -44.04
C ASP A 217 21.19 4.03 -44.34
N GLU A 218 21.92 4.48 -43.32
CA GLU A 218 23.13 5.32 -43.46
C GLU A 218 24.22 4.61 -44.28
N LYS A 219 24.39 3.28 -44.13
CA LYS A 219 25.38 2.50 -44.89
C LYS A 219 24.96 2.25 -46.33
N ASN A 220 23.67 2.14 -46.60
CA ASN A 220 23.14 1.85 -47.94
C ASN A 220 23.06 3.09 -48.84
N GLY A 221 23.52 4.26 -48.39
CA GLY A 221 23.52 5.48 -49.18
C GLY A 221 22.12 6.09 -49.40
N THR A 222 21.08 5.48 -48.81
CA THR A 222 19.73 6.04 -48.70
C THR A 222 19.67 7.02 -47.53
N GLY A 223 20.61 7.97 -47.50
CA GLY A 223 20.62 9.05 -46.54
C GLY A 223 19.66 10.14 -47.00
N SER A 224 18.36 9.98 -46.77
CA SER A 224 17.33 11.04 -46.72
C SER A 224 15.96 10.43 -46.94
N PHE A 225 15.19 10.21 -45.87
CA PHE A 225 13.81 10.70 -45.71
C PHE A 225 13.50 10.81 -44.23
#